data_AF-A0A5T1M3X3-F1
#
_entry.id   AF-A0A5T1M3X3-F1
#
_cell.length_a   1.000
_cell.length_b   1.000
_cell.length_c   1.000
_cell.angle_alpha   90.00
_cell.angle_beta   90.00
_cell.angle_gamma   90.00
#
_symmetry.space_group_name_H-M   'P 1'
#
loop_
_entity.id
_entity.type
_entity.pdbx_description
1 polymer ?
#
loop_
_entity_poly.entity_id
_entity_poly.type
_entity_poly.pdbx_seq_one_letter_code
_entity_poly.pdbx_strand_id
1 'polypeptide(L)'
;LYSCDLFSFDQNINKLNKNEEFKLKNSNGHNMYSSALNYYRAFLIDYYEQDIFITERVQSEESNMKIIPLNQILYGPPGTGKTYHTIDKALEILGENLESRDEKKAKFDEYVRKGQIVFTTFHQSYGYEEFVEGIKPIIDNDENSQEVKYDVKDGIFKELCDKSLKNYILSMQNE
;
A
#
# COMPACT_ATOMS: atom_id res chain seq x y z
N LEU A 1 23.10 -16.07 -8.92
CA LEU A 1 22.62 -15.31 -10.09
C LEU A 1 22.74 -13.84 -9.75
N TYR A 2 23.39 -13.03 -10.61
CA TYR A 2 23.53 -11.60 -10.36
C TYR A 2 22.15 -10.93 -10.43
N SER A 3 21.72 -10.28 -9.35
CA SER A 3 20.55 -9.40 -9.35
C SER A 3 20.94 -8.10 -10.06
N CYS A 4 20.22 -7.73 -11.11
CA CYS A 4 20.41 -6.46 -11.79
C CYS A 4 19.36 -5.47 -11.26
N ASP A 5 19.75 -4.61 -10.32
CA ASP A 5 18.89 -3.50 -9.88
C ASP A 5 18.90 -2.34 -10.89
N LEU A 6 17.84 -1.52 -10.90
CA LEU A 6 17.67 -0.42 -11.86
C LEU A 6 18.83 0.58 -11.82
N PHE A 7 19.42 0.79 -10.64
CA PHE A 7 20.56 1.67 -10.46
C PHE A 7 21.83 1.12 -11.16
N SER A 8 22.14 -0.15 -10.93
CA SER A 8 23.25 -0.86 -11.59
C SER A 8 23.04 -0.94 -13.10
N PHE A 9 21.80 -1.12 -13.54
CA PHE A 9 21.43 -1.05 -14.94
C PHE A 9 21.74 0.33 -15.54
N ASP A 10 21.26 1.41 -14.94
CA ASP A 10 21.48 2.78 -15.43
C ASP A 10 22.98 3.17 -15.40
N GLN A 11 23.73 2.74 -14.39
CA GLN A 11 25.19 2.91 -14.36
C GLN A 11 25.88 2.22 -15.54
N ASN A 12 25.44 1.01 -15.88
CA ASN A 12 25.98 0.27 -17.02
C ASN A 12 25.59 0.90 -18.35
N ILE A 13 24.37 1.40 -18.50
CA ILE A 13 23.94 2.17 -19.68
C ILE A 13 24.79 3.43 -19.85
N ASN A 14 25.06 4.16 -18.77
CA ASN A 14 25.91 5.35 -18.81
C ASN A 14 27.35 5.04 -19.22
N LYS A 15 27.90 3.91 -18.78
CA LYS A 15 29.22 3.43 -19.24
C LYS A 15 29.18 3.06 -20.73
N LEU A 16 28.14 2.35 -21.15
CA LEU A 16 27.95 1.92 -22.53
C LEU A 16 27.78 3.10 -23.50
N ASN A 17 27.01 4.12 -23.11
CA ASN A 17 26.80 5.35 -23.88
C ASN A 17 28.07 6.20 -24.01
N LYS A 18 29.12 5.94 -23.22
CA LYS A 18 30.45 6.56 -23.37
C LYS A 18 31.38 5.76 -24.28
N ASN A 19 31.00 4.56 -24.69
CA ASN A 19 31.79 3.70 -25.56
C ASN A 19 31.55 4.06 -27.04
N GLU A 20 32.61 4.45 -27.75
CA GLU A 20 32.53 4.87 -29.16
C GLU A 20 32.14 3.75 -30.13
N GLU A 21 32.56 2.51 -29.86
CA GLU A 21 32.17 1.36 -30.67
C GLU A 21 30.66 1.10 -30.59
N PHE A 22 30.10 1.22 -29.39
CA PHE A 22 28.66 1.12 -29.17
C PHE A 22 27.91 2.24 -29.91
N LYS A 23 28.34 3.51 -29.77
CA LYS A 23 27.71 4.64 -30.46
C LYS A 23 27.67 4.46 -31.97
N LEU A 24 28.77 3.99 -32.56
CA LEU A 24 28.88 3.74 -33.99
C LEU A 24 27.94 2.62 -34.43
N LYS A 25 27.98 1.46 -33.75
CA LYS A 25 27.11 0.31 -34.05
C LYS A 25 25.63 0.63 -33.87
N ASN A 26 25.30 1.43 -32.85
CA ASN A 26 23.93 1.82 -32.56
C ASN A 26 23.39 2.79 -33.61
N SER A 27 24.17 3.81 -33.98
CA SER A 27 23.78 4.74 -35.05
C SER A 27 23.56 4.02 -36.38
N ASN A 28 24.47 3.11 -36.75
CA ASN A 28 24.37 2.31 -37.97
C ASN A 28 23.18 1.35 -37.97
N GLY A 29 22.81 0.84 -36.79
CA GLY A 29 21.65 -0.01 -36.57
C GLY A 29 20.36 0.78 -36.30
N HIS A 30 20.25 2.03 -36.75
CA HIS A 30 19.05 2.88 -36.52
C HIS A 30 18.61 2.94 -35.05
N ASN A 31 19.57 2.97 -34.12
CA ASN A 31 19.35 3.01 -32.68
C ASN A 31 18.60 1.79 -32.10
N MET A 32 18.58 0.64 -32.79
CA MET A 32 17.88 -0.57 -32.34
C MET A 32 18.32 -1.03 -30.95
N TYR A 33 19.61 -0.93 -30.61
CA TYR A 33 20.10 -1.33 -29.29
C TYR A 33 19.61 -0.38 -28.21
N SER A 34 19.67 0.93 -28.43
CA SER A 34 19.10 1.92 -27.50
C SER A 34 17.60 1.70 -27.30
N SER A 35 16.85 1.40 -28.35
CA SER A 35 15.42 1.08 -28.26
C SER A 35 15.16 -0.15 -27.39
N ALA A 36 15.88 -1.24 -27.60
CA ALA A 36 15.76 -2.45 -26.78
C ALA A 36 16.12 -2.21 -25.31
N LEU A 37 17.18 -1.43 -25.05
CA LEU A 37 17.59 -1.05 -23.69
C LEU A 37 16.55 -0.14 -23.03
N ASN A 38 15.89 0.75 -23.78
CA ASN A 38 14.80 1.58 -23.28
C ASN A 38 13.56 0.75 -22.92
N TYR A 39 13.18 -0.23 -23.75
CA TYR A 39 12.07 -1.14 -23.41
C TYR A 39 12.38 -1.99 -22.18
N TYR A 40 13.61 -2.50 -22.07
CA TYR A 40 14.00 -3.24 -20.88
C TYR A 40 14.08 -2.35 -19.64
N ARG A 41 14.54 -1.10 -19.78
CA ARG A 41 14.47 -0.09 -18.71
C ARG A 41 13.03 0.18 -18.30
N ALA A 42 12.12 0.35 -19.25
CA ALA A 42 10.69 0.54 -18.98
C ALA A 42 10.07 -0.68 -18.29
N PHE A 43 10.48 -1.91 -18.66
CA PHE A 43 10.08 -3.13 -17.97
C PHE A 43 10.62 -3.18 -16.54
N LEU A 44 11.89 -2.83 -16.32
CA LEU A 44 12.45 -2.75 -14.97
C LEU A 44 11.74 -1.66 -14.16
N ILE A 45 11.46 -0.51 -14.76
CA ILE A 45 10.67 0.55 -14.14
C ILE A 45 9.30 0.02 -13.78
N ASP A 46 8.53 -0.59 -14.68
CA ASP A 46 7.21 -1.15 -14.35
C ASP A 46 7.26 -2.22 -13.25
N TYR A 47 8.27 -3.10 -13.31
CA TYR A 47 8.55 -4.09 -12.27
C TYR A 47 8.85 -3.44 -10.92
N TYR A 48 9.65 -2.37 -10.92
CA TYR A 48 9.93 -1.58 -9.74
C TYR A 48 8.85 -0.55 -9.42
N GLU A 49 7.92 -0.21 -10.30
CA GLU A 49 6.82 0.77 -10.11
C GLU A 49 5.68 0.12 -9.34
N GLN A 50 5.46 -1.17 -9.54
CA GLN A 50 4.70 -1.99 -8.59
C GLN A 50 5.36 -2.00 -7.20
N ASP A 51 6.69 -1.88 -7.11
CA ASP A 51 7.44 -1.65 -5.87
C ASP A 51 7.57 -0.15 -5.47
N ILE A 52 7.32 0.82 -6.38
CA ILE A 52 7.47 2.28 -6.14
C ILE A 52 6.13 2.90 -5.74
N PHE A 53 4.97 2.34 -6.10
CA PHE A 53 3.72 2.70 -5.42
C PHE A 53 3.79 2.40 -3.90
N ILE A 54 4.66 1.46 -3.51
CA ILE A 54 5.04 1.18 -2.11
C ILE A 54 6.07 2.21 -1.59
N THR A 55 6.91 2.78 -2.46
CA THR A 55 8.06 3.64 -2.12
C THR A 55 7.80 5.16 -2.26
N GLU A 56 6.85 5.64 -3.05
CA GLU A 56 6.56 7.08 -3.21
C GLU A 56 5.89 7.70 -1.97
N ARG A 57 5.30 6.89 -1.08
CA ARG A 57 4.98 7.34 0.29
C ARG A 57 6.22 7.64 1.15
N VAL A 58 7.40 7.19 0.74
CA VAL A 58 8.64 7.21 1.53
C VAL A 58 9.55 8.40 1.18
N GLN A 59 9.32 9.12 0.06
CA GLN A 59 10.24 10.16 -0.42
C GLN A 59 9.89 11.61 -0.05
N SER A 60 9.13 11.87 1.02
CA SER A 60 8.96 13.24 1.53
C SER A 60 9.89 13.64 2.67
N GLU A 61 10.83 12.79 3.13
CA GLU A 61 11.76 13.17 4.21
C GLU A 61 13.18 12.60 4.03
N GLU A 62 14.15 13.48 3.77
CA GLU A 62 15.58 13.18 3.83
C GLU A 62 16.00 12.79 5.27
N SER A 63 15.86 11.52 5.66
CA SER A 63 16.56 10.99 6.83
C SER A 63 16.62 9.46 6.82
N ASN A 64 17.67 8.87 6.21
CA ASN A 64 18.16 7.51 6.54
C ASN A 64 17.07 6.43 6.81
N MET A 65 15.96 6.48 6.07
CA MET A 65 14.73 5.80 6.45
C MET A 65 14.77 4.41 5.83
N LYS A 66 14.93 3.39 6.66
CA LYS A 66 14.62 2.00 6.28
C LYS A 66 13.27 2.02 5.58
N ILE A 67 13.20 1.59 4.32
CA ILE A 67 11.94 1.38 3.62
C ILE A 67 11.11 0.43 4.50
N ILE A 68 10.05 0.97 5.10
CA ILE A 68 9.19 0.22 6.00
C ILE A 68 8.12 -0.44 5.14
N PRO A 69 7.98 -1.77 5.15
CA PRO A 69 6.92 -2.43 4.39
C PRO A 69 5.56 -1.95 4.88
N LEU A 70 4.63 -1.68 3.95
CA LEU A 70 3.28 -1.19 4.26
C LEU A 70 2.49 -2.18 5.12
N ASN A 71 2.66 -3.47 4.86
CA ASN A 71 2.03 -4.55 5.62
C ASN A 71 3.00 -5.04 6.69
N GLN A 72 2.67 -4.79 7.95
CA GLN A 72 3.54 -5.12 9.08
C GLN A 72 2.86 -6.08 10.05
N ILE A 73 3.59 -7.13 10.43
CA ILE A 73 3.17 -8.06 11.47
C ILE A 73 4.10 -7.89 12.67
N LEU A 74 3.57 -7.39 13.78
CA LEU A 74 4.26 -7.44 15.06
C LEU A 74 4.11 -8.85 15.63
N TYR A 75 5.21 -9.60 15.73
CA TYR A 75 5.24 -10.97 16.26
C TYR A 75 6.13 -11.09 17.49
N GLY A 76 5.94 -12.15 18.27
CA GLY A 76 6.69 -12.41 19.49
C GLY A 76 5.85 -13.02 20.61
N PRO A 77 6.46 -13.36 21.76
CA PRO A 77 5.79 -14.01 22.90
C PRO A 77 4.54 -13.26 23.38
N PRO A 78 3.56 -13.95 24.00
CA PRO A 78 2.43 -13.27 24.64
C PRO A 78 2.92 -12.31 25.73
N GLY A 79 2.24 -11.17 25.90
CA GLY A 79 2.62 -10.16 26.90
C GLY A 79 3.69 -9.15 26.49
N THR A 80 4.28 -9.23 25.29
CA THR A 80 5.31 -8.28 24.82
C THR A 80 4.77 -6.98 24.23
N GLY A 81 3.55 -6.57 24.58
CA GLY A 81 3.01 -5.27 24.17
C GLY A 81 2.68 -5.10 22.69
N LYS A 82 2.60 -6.17 21.88
CA LYS A 82 2.32 -6.07 20.43
C LYS A 82 1.07 -5.25 20.12
N THR A 83 -0.05 -5.58 20.74
CA THR A 83 -1.32 -4.83 20.64
C THR A 83 -1.23 -3.44 21.25
N TYR A 84 -0.36 -3.23 22.24
CA TYR A 84 -0.15 -1.91 22.82
C TYR A 84 0.56 -0.98 21.81
N HIS A 85 1.54 -1.50 21.08
CA HIS A 85 2.32 -0.75 20.09
C HIS A 85 1.63 -0.55 18.74
N THR A 86 0.52 -1.25 18.45
CA THR A 86 -0.24 -0.99 17.20
C THR A 86 -0.80 0.43 17.15
N ILE A 87 -1.12 1.01 18.31
CA ILE A 87 -1.55 2.41 18.41
C ILE A 87 -0.43 3.34 17.94
N ASP A 88 0.79 3.13 18.44
CA ASP A 88 1.94 3.98 18.11
C ASP A 88 2.23 3.89 16.60
N LYS A 89 2.19 2.68 16.03
CA LYS A 89 2.41 2.45 14.60
C LYS A 89 1.33 3.05 13.71
N ALA A 90 0.06 2.98 14.11
CA ALA A 90 -1.02 3.58 13.33
C ALA A 90 -0.92 5.10 13.29
N LEU A 91 -0.53 5.74 14.40
CA LEU A 91 -0.33 7.18 14.48
C LEU A 91 0.92 7.64 13.70
N GLU A 92 2.00 6.86 13.75
CA GLU A 92 3.21 7.10 12.94
C GLU A 92 2.88 7.15 11.44
N ILE A 93 2.05 6.22 10.93
CA ILE A 93 1.60 6.21 9.53
C ILE A 93 0.76 7.45 9.18
N LEU A 94 0.04 8.01 10.16
CA LEU A 94 -0.78 9.21 9.98
C LEU A 94 0.01 10.51 10.20
N GLY A 95 1.32 10.43 10.45
CA GLY A 95 2.17 11.60 10.70
C GLY A 95 1.94 12.26 12.07
N GLU A 96 1.31 11.56 13.01
CA GLU A 96 0.99 12.09 14.33
C GLU A 96 2.16 11.88 15.30
N ASN A 97 2.77 12.98 15.76
CA ASN A 97 3.85 12.96 16.72
C ASN A 97 3.37 13.45 18.09
N LEU A 98 2.89 12.51 18.90
CA LEU A 98 2.42 12.75 20.26
C LEU A 98 3.38 12.08 21.25
N GLU A 99 3.59 12.69 22.42
CA GLU A 99 4.48 12.14 23.45
C GLU A 99 3.68 11.32 24.50
N SER A 100 2.53 11.85 24.93
CA SER A 100 1.72 11.24 25.98
C SER A 100 0.93 10.03 25.48
N ARG A 101 0.87 8.98 26.31
CA ARG A 101 0.10 7.77 25.98
C ARG A 101 -1.40 8.02 25.93
N ASP A 102 -1.92 8.83 26.86
CA ASP A 102 -3.35 9.13 26.91
C ASP A 102 -3.78 9.94 25.68
N GLU A 103 -2.93 10.86 25.23
CA GLU A 103 -3.15 11.63 24.00
C GLU A 103 -3.12 10.72 22.77
N LYS A 104 -2.13 9.82 22.65
CA LYS A 104 -2.08 8.82 21.58
C LYS A 104 -3.35 7.97 21.55
N LYS A 105 -3.81 7.49 22.71
CA LYS A 105 -5.00 6.66 22.77
C LYS A 105 -6.26 7.44 22.35
N ALA A 106 -6.43 8.66 22.86
CA ALA A 106 -7.54 9.52 22.48
C ALA A 106 -7.55 9.85 20.97
N LYS A 107 -6.37 10.14 20.41
CA LYS A 107 -6.20 10.43 18.98
C LYS A 107 -6.48 9.20 18.11
N PHE A 108 -5.99 8.04 18.53
CA PHE A 108 -6.31 6.76 17.88
C PHE A 108 -7.82 6.50 17.87
N ASP A 109 -8.51 6.70 19.00
CA ASP A 109 -9.96 6.51 19.10
C ASP A 109 -10.75 7.54 18.27
N GLU A 110 -10.21 8.76 18.07
CA GLU A 110 -10.72 9.73 17.11
C GLU A 110 -10.65 9.19 15.67
N TYR A 111 -9.51 8.66 15.24
CA TYR A 111 -9.35 8.09 13.91
C TYR A 111 -10.19 6.84 13.68
N VAL A 112 -10.40 6.02 14.71
CA VAL A 112 -11.33 4.89 14.66
C VAL A 112 -12.76 5.39 14.44
N ARG A 113 -13.22 6.40 15.18
CA ARG A 113 -14.55 7.00 14.98
C ARG A 113 -14.72 7.65 13.60
N LYS A 114 -13.66 8.25 13.06
CA LYS A 114 -13.63 8.81 11.71
C LYS A 114 -13.55 7.74 10.60
N GLY A 115 -13.34 6.47 10.95
CA GLY A 115 -13.20 5.37 10.00
C GLY A 115 -11.89 5.40 9.21
N GLN A 116 -10.88 6.15 9.68
CA GLN A 116 -9.54 6.16 9.08
C GLN A 116 -8.66 5.03 9.63
N ILE A 117 -9.00 4.50 10.80
CA ILE A 117 -8.42 3.28 11.37
C ILE A 117 -9.55 2.30 11.63
N VAL A 118 -9.34 1.03 11.27
CA VAL A 118 -10.18 -0.09 11.67
C VAL A 118 -9.37 -0.98 12.60
N PHE A 119 -9.91 -1.23 13.80
CA PHE A 119 -9.33 -2.18 14.74
C PHE A 119 -10.20 -3.44 14.81
N THR A 120 -9.67 -4.56 14.38
CA THR A 120 -10.37 -5.86 14.38
C THR A 120 -9.47 -6.97 14.94
N THR A 121 -10.08 -8.07 15.37
CA THR A 121 -9.39 -9.25 15.91
C THR A 121 -9.86 -10.48 15.15
N PHE A 122 -8.93 -11.23 14.55
CA PHE A 122 -9.25 -12.47 13.86
C PHE A 122 -9.49 -13.61 14.85
N HIS A 123 -10.47 -14.44 14.54
CA HIS A 123 -10.78 -15.70 15.22
C HIS A 123 -10.99 -16.81 14.18
N GLN A 124 -11.02 -18.07 14.60
CA GLN A 124 -11.08 -19.23 13.67
C GLN A 124 -12.33 -19.23 12.78
N SER A 125 -13.43 -18.64 13.24
CA SER A 125 -14.66 -18.46 12.46
C SER A 125 -14.74 -17.13 11.69
N TYR A 126 -13.68 -16.30 11.70
CA TYR A 126 -13.67 -15.02 10.98
C TYR A 126 -13.16 -15.27 9.56
N GLY A 127 -14.02 -15.11 8.56
CA GLY A 127 -13.75 -15.55 7.21
C GLY A 127 -13.69 -14.43 6.19
N TYR A 128 -13.74 -14.85 4.93
CA TYR A 128 -13.79 -13.95 3.78
C TYR A 128 -15.04 -13.08 3.79
N GLU A 129 -16.19 -13.65 4.18
CA GLU A 129 -17.49 -12.98 4.14
C GLU A 129 -17.57 -11.78 5.10
N GLU A 130 -16.87 -11.84 6.22
CA GLU A 130 -16.78 -10.72 7.17
C GLU A 130 -15.67 -9.72 6.80
N PHE A 131 -14.59 -10.19 6.18
CA PHE A 131 -13.42 -9.35 5.90
C PHE A 131 -13.51 -8.61 4.57
N VAL A 132 -13.92 -9.28 3.48
CA VAL A 132 -13.87 -8.74 2.11
C VAL A 132 -15.28 -8.44 1.59
N GLU A 133 -16.12 -9.45 1.41
CA GLU A 133 -17.53 -9.33 1.02
C GLU A 133 -18.25 -10.66 1.20
N GLY A 134 -19.54 -10.63 1.54
CA GLY A 134 -20.33 -11.82 1.83
C GLY A 134 -21.81 -11.66 1.49
N ILE A 135 -22.49 -12.77 1.22
CA ILE A 135 -23.91 -12.79 0.93
C ILE A 135 -24.69 -12.74 2.25
N LYS A 136 -25.45 -11.68 2.49
CA LYS A 136 -26.22 -11.48 3.73
C LYS A 136 -27.72 -11.33 3.44
N PRO A 137 -28.60 -11.87 4.30
CA PRO A 137 -30.03 -11.67 4.15
C PRO A 137 -30.40 -10.20 4.35
N ILE A 138 -31.36 -9.71 3.57
CA ILE A 138 -31.96 -8.38 3.75
C ILE A 138 -33.01 -8.49 4.84
N ILE A 139 -32.88 -7.69 5.90
CA ILE A 139 -33.89 -7.58 6.97
C ILE A 139 -34.84 -6.44 6.58
N ASP A 140 -35.89 -6.77 5.82
CA ASP A 140 -36.99 -5.84 5.55
C ASP A 140 -37.93 -5.81 6.77
N ASN A 141 -38.32 -4.61 7.23
CA ASN A 141 -39.25 -4.41 8.37
C ASN A 141 -40.72 -4.67 8.01
N ASP A 142 -41.01 -5.17 6.81
CA ASP A 142 -42.37 -5.48 6.38
C ASP A 142 -42.73 -6.90 6.86
N GLU A 143 -43.57 -6.99 7.89
CA GLU A 143 -44.06 -8.24 8.49
C GLU A 143 -44.83 -9.14 7.49
N ASN A 144 -45.10 -8.67 6.26
CA ASN A 144 -45.85 -9.38 5.23
C ASN A 144 -45.00 -9.96 4.07
N SER A 145 -43.68 -9.76 4.04
CA SER A 145 -42.84 -10.39 3.00
C SER A 145 -42.36 -11.77 3.44
N GLN A 146 -42.94 -12.83 2.86
CA GLN A 146 -42.55 -14.24 3.13
C GLN A 146 -41.25 -14.68 2.43
N GLU A 147 -40.61 -13.83 1.64
CA GLU A 147 -39.46 -14.20 0.81
C GLU A 147 -38.16 -13.58 1.35
N VAL A 148 -37.23 -14.41 1.80
CA VAL A 148 -35.90 -13.97 2.26
C VAL A 148 -35.06 -13.59 1.04
N LYS A 149 -34.71 -12.31 0.93
CA LYS A 149 -33.80 -11.81 -0.10
C LYS A 149 -32.36 -11.78 0.41
N TYR A 150 -31.42 -11.93 -0.50
CA TYR A 150 -29.99 -11.89 -0.21
C TYR A 150 -29.31 -10.78 -1.02
N ASP A 151 -28.34 -10.13 -0.41
CA ASP A 151 -27.53 -9.09 -1.03
C ASP A 151 -26.05 -9.30 -0.72
N VAL A 152 -25.18 -8.87 -1.61
CA VAL A 152 -23.73 -8.87 -1.35
C VAL A 152 -23.44 -7.65 -0.48
N LYS A 153 -22.86 -7.90 0.70
CA LYS A 153 -22.44 -6.85 1.63
C LYS A 153 -20.93 -6.81 1.71
N ASP A 154 -20.40 -5.61 1.62
CA ASP A 154 -18.97 -5.37 1.79
C ASP A 154 -18.53 -5.75 3.21
N GLY A 155 -17.35 -6.35 3.28
CA GLY A 155 -16.66 -6.67 4.53
C GLY A 155 -15.80 -5.49 5.00
N ILE A 156 -15.29 -5.60 6.22
CA ILE A 156 -14.65 -4.47 6.91
C ILE A 156 -13.42 -3.92 6.18
N PHE A 157 -12.67 -4.75 5.45
CA PHE A 157 -11.51 -4.34 4.68
C PHE A 157 -11.91 -3.61 3.40
N LYS A 158 -12.90 -4.14 2.67
CA LYS A 158 -13.39 -3.52 1.44
C LYS A 158 -14.01 -2.15 1.73
N GLU A 159 -14.83 -2.05 2.79
CA GLU A 159 -15.36 -0.77 3.24
C GLU A 159 -14.26 0.26 3.57
N LEU A 160 -13.16 -0.18 4.18
CA LEU A 160 -12.02 0.70 4.49
C LEU A 160 -11.31 1.17 3.21
N CYS A 161 -11.10 0.27 2.23
CA CYS A 161 -10.53 0.62 0.94
C CYS A 161 -11.38 1.65 0.19
N ASP A 162 -12.70 1.46 0.15
CA ASP A 162 -13.61 2.37 -0.54
C ASP A 162 -13.66 3.74 0.14
N LYS A 163 -13.66 3.78 1.47
CA LYS A 163 -13.53 5.04 2.24
C LYS A 163 -12.21 5.74 1.94
N SER A 164 -11.10 5.00 1.92
CA SER A 164 -9.77 5.55 1.60
C SER A 164 -9.73 6.14 0.19
N LEU A 165 -10.26 5.41 -0.80
CA LEU A 165 -10.31 5.88 -2.19
C LEU A 165 -11.16 7.15 -2.32
N LYS A 166 -12.33 7.17 -1.66
CA LYS A 166 -13.20 8.36 -1.64
C LYS A 166 -12.50 9.56 -1.03
N ASN A 167 -11.80 9.38 0.09
CA ASN A 167 -11.04 10.46 0.74
C ASN A 167 -9.91 10.99 -0.16
N TYR A 168 -9.21 10.09 -0.87
CA TYR A 168 -8.17 10.47 -1.82
C TYR A 168 -8.71 11.26 -3.01
N ILE A 169 -9.84 10.83 -3.59
CA ILE A 169 -10.49 11.59 -4.67
C ILE A 169 -10.93 12.97 -4.18
N LEU A 170 -11.49 13.05 -2.97
CA LEU A 170 -11.89 14.33 -2.38
C LEU A 170 -10.70 15.24 -2.11
N SER A 171 -9.54 14.73 -1.70
CA SER A 171 -8.36 15.59 -1.51
C SER A 171 -7.88 16.20 -2.82
N MET A 172 -7.95 15.47 -3.94
CA MET A 172 -7.60 16.00 -5.27
C MET A 172 -8.58 17.05 -5.83
N GLN A 173 -9.81 17.10 -5.32
CA GLN A 173 -10.83 18.06 -5.77
C GLN A 173 -10.80 19.38 -4.98
N ASN A 174 -10.09 19.41 -3.85
CA ASN A 174 -9.97 20.57 -2.97
C ASN A 174 -8.62 21.30 -3.15
N GLU A 175 -7.79 20.87 -4.11
CA GLU A 175 -6.56 21.53 -4.58
C GLU A 175 -6.82 22.28 -5.90
#